data_AF-A0AAJ8JRR5-F1
#
_entry.id   AF-A0AAJ8JRR5-F1
#
_cell.length_a   1.000
_cell.length_b   1.000
_cell.length_c   1.000
_cell.angle_alpha   90.00
_cell.angle_beta   90.00
_cell.angle_gamma   90.00
#
_symmetry.space_group_name_H-M   'P 1'
#
loop_
_entity.id
_entity.type
_entity.pdbx_description
1 polymer ?
#
loop_
_entity_poly.entity_id
_entity_poly.type
_entity_poly.pdbx_seq_one_letter_code
_entity_poly.pdbx_strand_id
1 'polypeptide(L)'
;MPEPANQDTSNHLSPSTVALLALAQDVSALLSLSYEVTASTIHDWWHTTLGKLGKGDVVPYGHGVNRSGGRESGKGLAVVIVGAGEATGQAMTLHLAKSGYTVFPFIPLPPPSSPASSSALSHLLITWSAIQKRLRARVENHPGVVVPVIVDPENTAGQDDGGDLKTILWAKTEKGESDACGGFGVEERGGRFSHAGQTVRAYCRENNLTLAAIICASRKRIDQHPPSHQILQSDKAAIHPNLAPTLHPTSLSVTPEDTLISLYRTNVLDPLSVIKELSDLLAACPAPFQLERDGTSLDPVNESRVRGRGRVIFVNGESGVGLSSLDDTESTGGGVQGVSRMIGAARSTTAKLLKDELDRVGIDVCEVVVGPMASKTGSAEHNLGQFGQDSTDSKQEQRLASAHPIIHHTNPNVASRLTILSRLWAVDDALLYSSVRRAIEDRYPRYRHHAGLSVVVNDLTGTLPGGTIIKGVSQWIWRRVVG
;
A
#
# COMPACT_ATOMS: atom_id res chain seq x y z
N MET A 1 -15.36 -30.49 47.38
CA MET A 1 -15.97 -29.80 46.23
C MET A 1 -15.12 -30.09 45.02
N PRO A 2 -15.66 -30.65 43.93
CA PRO A 2 -14.88 -30.97 42.73
C PRO A 2 -14.70 -29.71 41.86
N GLU A 3 -13.47 -29.53 41.40
CA GLU A 3 -13.02 -28.46 40.51
C GLU A 3 -13.64 -28.62 39.10
N PRO A 4 -14.21 -27.57 38.48
CA PRO A 4 -14.82 -27.70 37.16
C PRO A 4 -13.74 -27.90 36.10
N ALA A 5 -13.78 -29.04 35.42
CA ALA A 5 -12.93 -29.35 34.28
C ALA A 5 -13.18 -28.33 33.15
N ASN A 6 -12.21 -27.44 32.91
CA ASN A 6 -12.17 -26.59 31.73
C ASN A 6 -12.03 -27.47 30.49
N GLN A 7 -13.14 -27.67 29.77
CA GLN A 7 -13.12 -28.24 28.44
C GLN A 7 -12.69 -27.14 27.46
N ASP A 8 -11.39 -27.11 27.14
CA ASP A 8 -10.87 -26.37 25.99
C ASP A 8 -11.43 -27.01 24.71
N THR A 9 -12.59 -26.52 24.25
CA THR A 9 -13.13 -26.82 22.94
C THR A 9 -12.39 -25.97 21.89
N SER A 10 -11.12 -26.29 21.69
CA SER A 10 -10.35 -25.76 20.57
C SER A 10 -11.02 -26.19 19.26
N ASN A 11 -11.64 -25.25 18.56
CA ASN A 11 -12.21 -25.43 17.23
C ASN A 11 -11.07 -25.67 16.22
N HIS A 12 -10.49 -26.86 16.24
CA HIS A 12 -9.57 -27.31 15.21
C HIS A 12 -10.36 -27.47 13.92
N LEU A 13 -10.19 -26.49 13.02
CA LEU A 13 -10.62 -26.65 11.64
C LEU A 13 -9.99 -27.92 11.08
N SER A 14 -10.81 -28.77 10.47
CA SER A 14 -10.32 -29.95 9.77
C SER A 14 -9.23 -29.56 8.77
N PRO A 15 -8.13 -30.33 8.65
CA PRO A 15 -7.06 -30.05 7.68
C PRO A 15 -7.59 -29.90 6.24
N SER A 16 -8.67 -30.59 5.90
CA SER A 16 -9.36 -30.43 4.61
C SER A 16 -9.95 -29.03 4.40
N THR A 17 -10.50 -28.42 5.45
CA THR A 17 -11.05 -27.06 5.40
C THR A 17 -9.95 -26.03 5.20
N VAL A 18 -8.79 -26.23 5.83
CA VAL A 18 -7.62 -25.36 5.64
C VAL A 18 -7.11 -25.44 4.21
N ALA A 19 -7.00 -26.64 3.64
CA ALA A 19 -6.57 -26.84 2.25
C ALA A 19 -7.55 -26.22 1.23
N LEU A 20 -8.86 -26.37 1.45
CA LEU A 20 -9.87 -25.75 0.60
C LEU A 20 -9.83 -24.22 0.67
N LEU A 21 -9.58 -23.66 1.85
CA LEU A 21 -9.48 -22.21 2.03
C LEU A 21 -8.24 -21.65 1.32
N ALA A 22 -7.09 -22.34 1.42
CA ALA A 22 -5.88 -21.98 0.69
C ALA A 22 -6.10 -22.04 -0.84
N LEU A 23 -6.70 -23.12 -1.35
CA LEU A 23 -6.98 -23.25 -2.78
C LEU A 23 -7.94 -22.16 -3.29
N ALA A 24 -8.96 -21.81 -2.52
CA ALA A 24 -9.88 -20.76 -2.90
C ALA A 24 -9.24 -19.36 -2.84
N GLN A 25 -8.33 -19.12 -1.90
CA GLN A 25 -7.49 -17.92 -1.89
C GLN A 25 -6.62 -17.85 -3.15
N ASP A 26 -5.94 -18.94 -3.51
CA ASP A 26 -5.12 -19.02 -4.73
C ASP A 26 -5.93 -18.77 -5.99
N VAL A 27 -7.12 -19.36 -6.10
CA VAL A 27 -8.03 -19.12 -7.23
C VAL A 27 -8.50 -17.66 -7.25
N SER A 28 -8.82 -17.07 -6.10
CA SER A 28 -9.23 -15.66 -6.03
C SER A 28 -8.09 -14.71 -6.41
N ALA A 29 -6.86 -15.02 -6.02
CA ALA A 29 -5.66 -14.28 -6.40
C ALA A 29 -5.39 -14.41 -7.90
N LEU A 30 -5.50 -15.61 -8.46
CA LEU A 30 -5.38 -15.85 -9.90
C LEU A 30 -6.43 -15.08 -10.71
N LEU A 31 -7.69 -15.09 -10.26
CA LEU A 31 -8.77 -14.32 -10.88
C LEU A 31 -8.49 -12.80 -10.80
N SER A 32 -8.07 -12.29 -9.65
CA SER A 32 -7.69 -10.88 -9.51
C SER A 32 -6.52 -10.50 -10.42
N LEU A 33 -5.49 -11.36 -10.53
CA LEU A 33 -4.34 -11.13 -11.40
C LEU A 33 -4.70 -11.20 -12.87
N SER A 34 -5.48 -12.20 -13.27
CA SER A 34 -5.95 -12.34 -14.65
C SER A 34 -6.80 -11.14 -15.09
N TYR A 35 -7.65 -10.62 -14.21
CA TYR A 35 -8.39 -9.39 -14.44
C TYR A 35 -7.43 -8.21 -14.67
N GLU A 36 -6.46 -8.00 -13.78
CA GLU A 36 -5.50 -6.90 -13.89
C GLU A 36 -4.60 -6.99 -15.14
N VAL A 37 -4.13 -8.19 -15.48
CA VAL A 37 -3.37 -8.43 -16.70
C VAL A 37 -4.24 -8.14 -17.92
N THR A 38 -5.47 -8.64 -17.95
CA THR A 38 -6.39 -8.43 -19.07
C THR A 38 -6.70 -6.94 -19.23
N ALA A 39 -7.03 -6.24 -18.14
CA ALA A 39 -7.32 -4.81 -18.17
C ALA A 39 -6.13 -3.98 -18.69
N SER A 40 -4.91 -4.27 -18.23
CA SER A 40 -3.68 -3.63 -18.72
C SER A 40 -3.42 -3.96 -20.19
N THR A 41 -3.61 -5.21 -20.64
CA THR A 41 -3.43 -5.57 -22.06
C THR A 41 -4.44 -4.91 -22.99
N ILE A 42 -5.71 -4.81 -22.56
CA ILE A 42 -6.76 -4.11 -23.33
C ILE A 42 -6.43 -2.62 -23.40
N HIS A 43 -5.99 -2.03 -22.29
CA HIS A 43 -5.59 -0.63 -22.24
C HIS A 43 -4.38 -0.34 -23.14
N ASP A 44 -3.34 -1.18 -23.06
CA ASP A 44 -2.16 -1.12 -23.93
C ASP A 44 -2.54 -1.25 -25.41
N TRP A 45 -3.42 -2.20 -25.74
CA TRP A 45 -3.91 -2.42 -27.09
C TRP A 45 -4.70 -1.21 -27.61
N TRP A 46 -5.59 -0.66 -26.79
CA TRP A 46 -6.38 0.52 -27.11
C TRP A 46 -5.48 1.74 -27.39
N HIS A 47 -4.55 2.06 -26.48
CA HIS A 47 -3.64 3.20 -26.67
C HIS A 47 -2.65 2.99 -27.81
N THR A 48 -2.16 1.77 -28.01
CA THR A 48 -1.32 1.45 -29.18
C THR A 48 -2.10 1.65 -30.48
N THR A 49 -3.39 1.28 -30.51
CA THR A 49 -4.26 1.47 -31.68
C THR A 49 -4.56 2.94 -31.93
N LEU A 50 -4.89 3.72 -30.88
CA LEU A 50 -5.09 5.16 -30.99
C LEU A 50 -3.83 5.90 -31.46
N GLY A 51 -2.67 5.48 -30.96
CA GLY A 51 -1.40 6.07 -31.38
C GLY A 51 -1.04 5.73 -32.83
N LYS A 52 -1.35 4.52 -33.32
CA LYS A 52 -1.22 4.18 -34.76
C LYS A 52 -2.14 5.02 -35.65
N LEU A 53 -3.27 5.49 -35.12
CA LEU A 53 -4.19 6.39 -35.82
C LEU A 53 -3.79 7.87 -35.70
N GLY A 54 -2.65 8.19 -35.08
CA GLY A 54 -2.19 9.57 -34.85
C GLY A 54 -3.03 10.34 -33.85
N LYS A 55 -3.91 9.67 -33.08
CA LYS A 55 -4.81 10.29 -32.10
C LYS A 55 -4.31 10.18 -30.66
N GLY A 56 -3.05 9.80 -30.45
CA GLY A 56 -2.46 9.73 -29.12
C GLY A 56 -0.97 9.44 -29.13
N ASP A 57 -0.34 9.60 -27.96
CA ASP A 57 1.08 9.35 -27.78
C ASP A 57 1.38 7.85 -27.87
N VAL A 58 2.08 7.46 -28.94
CA VAL A 58 2.68 6.13 -29.03
C VAL A 58 3.90 6.15 -28.13
N VAL A 59 3.76 5.68 -26.90
CA VAL A 59 4.92 5.30 -26.09
C VAL A 59 5.63 4.19 -26.85
N PRO A 60 6.85 4.34 -27.40
CA PRO A 60 7.45 3.26 -28.19
C PRO A 60 7.56 1.98 -27.35
N TYR A 61 7.22 0.83 -27.95
CA TYR A 61 7.61 -0.45 -27.36
C TYR A 61 9.13 -0.43 -27.32
N GLY A 62 9.72 -0.49 -26.12
CA GLY A 62 11.16 -0.67 -25.97
C GLY A 62 11.54 -2.02 -26.55
N HIS A 63 11.75 -2.07 -27.87
CA HIS A 63 12.01 -3.28 -28.64
C HIS A 63 13.44 -3.81 -28.41
N GLY A 64 14.23 -3.15 -27.55
CA GLY A 64 15.65 -3.45 -27.30
C GLY A 64 15.96 -4.31 -26.08
N VAL A 65 14.99 -4.66 -25.24
CA VAL A 65 15.26 -5.62 -24.14
C VAL A 65 14.94 -7.02 -24.66
N ASN A 66 15.94 -7.62 -25.33
CA ASN A 66 15.95 -9.02 -25.72
C ASN A 66 15.38 -9.89 -24.59
N ARG A 67 14.18 -10.45 -24.82
CA ARG A 67 13.41 -11.31 -23.90
C ARG A 67 14.07 -12.66 -23.62
N SER A 68 15.34 -12.85 -23.97
CA SER A 68 16.00 -14.16 -24.03
C SER A 68 16.71 -14.62 -22.75
N GLY A 69 16.53 -13.95 -21.60
CA GLY A 69 17.05 -14.52 -20.35
C GLY A 69 16.62 -13.77 -19.12
N GLY A 70 15.63 -14.32 -18.39
CA GLY A 70 15.34 -14.09 -16.96
C GLY A 70 15.63 -12.71 -16.37
N ARG A 71 15.45 -11.61 -17.13
CA ARG A 71 16.02 -10.33 -16.77
C ARG A 71 15.18 -9.71 -15.67
N GLU A 72 15.84 -9.46 -14.56
CA GLU A 72 15.27 -8.77 -13.40
C GLU A 72 14.79 -7.38 -13.82
N SER A 73 13.47 -7.20 -13.74
CA SER A 73 12.77 -6.00 -14.24
C SER A 73 13.22 -4.72 -13.54
N GLY A 74 13.72 -4.84 -12.30
CA GLY A 74 14.13 -3.70 -11.48
C GLY A 74 15.57 -3.19 -11.70
N LYS A 75 16.38 -3.81 -12.56
CA LYS A 75 17.80 -3.43 -12.69
C LYS A 75 17.96 -1.95 -13.08
N GLY A 76 18.68 -1.19 -12.27
CA GLY A 76 18.90 0.26 -12.50
C GLY A 76 17.72 1.14 -12.11
N LEU A 77 16.67 0.56 -11.52
CA LEU A 77 15.49 1.28 -11.05
C LEU A 77 15.50 1.36 -9.53
N ALA A 78 15.23 2.56 -9.03
CA ALA A 78 15.05 2.86 -7.62
C ALA A 78 13.56 3.00 -7.29
N VAL A 79 13.16 2.55 -6.11
CA VAL A 79 11.81 2.71 -5.57
C VAL A 79 11.89 3.16 -4.12
N VAL A 80 11.11 4.18 -3.75
CA VAL A 80 10.99 4.65 -2.36
C VAL A 80 9.71 4.11 -1.76
N ILE A 81 9.76 3.61 -0.53
CA ILE A 81 8.56 3.11 0.18
C ILE A 81 8.33 3.95 1.43
N VAL A 82 7.28 4.75 1.42
CA VAL A 82 6.78 5.50 2.57
C VAL A 82 5.83 4.59 3.36
N GLY A 83 6.07 4.46 4.68
CA GLY A 83 5.35 3.51 5.53
C GLY A 83 6.01 2.13 5.65
N ALA A 84 7.31 2.03 5.37
CA ALA A 84 8.06 0.77 5.46
C ALA A 84 8.23 0.23 6.90
N GLY A 85 7.86 1.00 7.92
CA GLY A 85 7.78 0.51 9.30
C GLY A 85 6.69 -0.53 9.53
N GLU A 86 5.70 -0.61 8.62
CA GLU A 86 4.58 -1.55 8.72
C GLU A 86 4.88 -2.89 8.06
N ALA A 87 4.20 -3.95 8.50
CA ALA A 87 4.35 -5.29 7.94
C ALA A 87 4.14 -5.33 6.41
N THR A 88 3.17 -4.57 5.88
CA THR A 88 2.92 -4.47 4.44
C THR A 88 4.05 -3.76 3.71
N GLY A 89 4.56 -2.66 4.27
CA GLY A 89 5.68 -1.92 3.69
C GLY A 89 6.98 -2.73 3.69
N GLN A 90 7.24 -3.49 4.75
CA GLN A 90 8.38 -4.42 4.83
C GLN A 90 8.27 -5.55 3.80
N ALA A 91 7.11 -6.21 3.72
CA ALA A 91 6.89 -7.28 2.73
C ALA A 91 7.11 -6.77 1.31
N MET A 92 6.54 -5.62 0.97
CA MET A 92 6.71 -4.97 -0.33
C MET A 92 8.18 -4.61 -0.60
N THR A 93 8.90 -4.11 0.40
CA THR A 93 10.35 -3.83 0.29
C THR A 93 11.12 -5.08 -0.13
N LEU A 94 10.88 -6.20 0.56
CA LEU A 94 11.58 -7.46 0.30
C LEU A 94 11.23 -8.04 -1.08
N HIS A 95 9.96 -7.98 -1.49
CA HIS A 95 9.53 -8.51 -2.80
C HIS A 95 10.04 -7.68 -3.99
N LEU A 96 10.06 -6.35 -3.88
CA LEU A 96 10.63 -5.47 -4.89
C LEU A 96 12.15 -5.65 -4.96
N ALA A 97 12.84 -5.66 -3.83
CA ALA A 97 14.28 -5.91 -3.80
C ALA A 97 14.61 -7.29 -4.41
N LYS A 98 13.84 -8.34 -4.09
CA LYS A 98 13.98 -9.68 -4.72
C LYS A 98 13.79 -9.66 -6.24
N SER A 99 13.11 -8.66 -6.78
CA SER A 99 12.85 -8.53 -8.23
C SER A 99 13.84 -7.60 -8.94
N GLY A 100 14.89 -7.19 -8.24
CA GLY A 100 16.04 -6.47 -8.79
C GLY A 100 16.01 -4.96 -8.58
N TYR A 101 15.00 -4.43 -7.89
CA TYR A 101 14.91 -2.99 -7.59
C TYR A 101 15.88 -2.61 -6.47
N THR A 102 16.42 -1.39 -6.53
CA THR A 102 17.00 -0.74 -5.34
C THR A 102 15.87 -0.07 -4.57
N VAL A 103 15.63 -0.52 -3.34
CA VAL A 103 14.49 -0.07 -2.54
C VAL A 103 14.97 0.76 -1.36
N PHE A 104 14.39 1.96 -1.22
CA PHE A 104 14.61 2.88 -0.10
C PHE A 104 13.40 2.85 0.85
N PRO A 105 13.35 1.94 1.83
CA PRO A 105 12.30 1.95 2.85
C PRO A 105 12.51 3.12 3.81
N PHE A 106 11.53 4.03 3.87
CA PHE A 106 11.52 5.13 4.83
C PHE A 106 10.94 4.62 6.15
N ILE A 107 11.80 4.54 7.15
CA ILE A 107 11.48 3.97 8.47
C ILE A 107 11.52 5.13 9.48
N PRO A 108 10.37 5.49 10.08
CA PRO A 108 10.36 6.55 11.09
C PRO A 108 11.06 6.06 12.35
N LEU A 109 11.85 6.92 12.99
CA LEU A 109 12.35 6.69 14.34
C LEU A 109 11.17 6.56 15.31
N PRO A 110 11.29 5.73 16.36
CA PRO A 110 10.34 5.75 17.44
C PRO A 110 10.48 7.08 18.19
N PRO A 111 9.40 7.62 18.76
CA PRO A 111 9.55 8.72 19.71
C PRO A 111 10.44 8.24 20.87
N PRO A 112 11.26 9.13 21.46
CA PRO A 112 12.26 8.76 22.47
C PRO A 112 11.65 8.15 23.75
N SER A 113 10.35 8.36 23.96
CA SER A 113 9.56 7.81 25.07
C SER A 113 9.06 6.37 24.84
N SER A 114 9.16 5.84 23.62
CA SER A 114 8.74 4.48 23.28
C SER A 114 9.93 3.51 23.31
N PRO A 115 9.71 2.23 23.67
CA PRO A 115 10.75 1.21 23.57
C PRO A 115 11.29 1.16 22.14
N ALA A 116 12.59 0.93 21.99
CA ALA A 116 13.29 1.04 20.72
C ALA A 116 12.55 0.25 19.61
N SER A 117 12.04 0.93 18.58
CA SER A 117 11.50 0.33 17.35
C SER A 117 12.59 -0.31 16.48
N SER A 118 13.71 -0.69 17.08
CA SER A 118 14.78 -1.44 16.44
C SER A 118 14.26 -2.77 15.89
N SER A 119 13.12 -3.28 16.36
CA SER A 119 12.53 -4.54 15.87
C SER A 119 12.21 -4.51 14.37
N ALA A 120 11.52 -3.49 13.88
CA ALA A 120 11.07 -3.42 12.48
C ALA A 120 12.25 -3.34 11.49
N LEU A 121 13.21 -2.45 11.75
CA LEU A 121 14.41 -2.30 10.92
C LEU A 121 15.31 -3.54 11.02
N SER A 122 15.54 -4.06 12.22
CA SER A 122 16.39 -5.25 12.41
C SER A 122 15.77 -6.46 11.72
N HIS A 123 14.45 -6.67 11.87
CA HIS A 123 13.73 -7.74 11.21
C HIS A 123 13.84 -7.64 9.68
N LEU A 124 13.66 -6.44 9.12
CA LEU A 124 13.81 -6.19 7.68
C LEU A 124 15.23 -6.53 7.20
N LEU A 125 16.27 -6.05 7.90
CA LEU A 125 17.67 -6.28 7.54
C LEU A 125 18.08 -7.75 7.65
N ILE A 126 17.68 -8.43 8.74
CA ILE A 126 17.94 -9.85 8.93
C ILE A 126 17.26 -10.66 7.82
N THR A 127 15.98 -10.40 7.57
CA THR A 127 15.22 -11.10 6.53
C THR A 127 15.81 -10.86 5.14
N TRP A 128 16.17 -9.62 4.82
CA TRP A 128 16.81 -9.29 3.55
C TRP A 128 18.16 -9.97 3.40
N SER A 129 19.02 -9.99 4.43
CA SER A 129 20.33 -10.63 4.36
C SER A 129 20.23 -12.14 4.04
N ALA A 130 19.22 -12.82 4.61
CA ALA A 130 18.94 -14.22 4.33
C ALA A 130 18.45 -14.44 2.89
N ILE A 131 17.55 -13.57 2.41
CA ILE A 131 17.06 -13.59 1.02
C ILE A 131 18.20 -13.33 0.05
N GLN A 132 19.02 -12.30 0.30
CA GLN A 132 20.11 -11.88 -0.56
C GLN A 132 21.18 -12.96 -0.69
N LYS A 133 21.54 -13.67 0.40
CA LYS A 133 22.46 -14.81 0.35
C LYS A 133 21.95 -15.91 -0.59
N ARG A 134 20.65 -16.22 -0.53
CA ARG A 134 20.03 -17.23 -1.42
C ARG A 134 19.93 -16.76 -2.86
N LEU A 135 19.63 -15.48 -3.08
CA LEU A 135 19.57 -14.88 -4.42
C LEU A 135 20.95 -14.89 -5.08
N ARG A 136 22.00 -14.48 -4.36
CA ARG A 136 23.38 -14.51 -4.87
C ARG A 136 23.86 -15.92 -5.21
N ALA A 137 23.40 -16.94 -4.48
CA ALA A 137 23.71 -18.34 -4.80
C ALA A 137 23.03 -18.82 -6.10
N ARG A 138 21.90 -18.22 -6.50
CA ARG A 138 21.17 -18.56 -7.75
C ARG A 138 21.54 -17.65 -8.91
N VAL A 139 21.80 -16.38 -8.62
CA VAL A 139 22.09 -15.30 -9.56
C VAL A 139 23.19 -14.45 -8.95
N GLU A 140 24.44 -14.71 -9.35
CA GLU A 140 25.65 -14.13 -8.73
C GLU A 140 25.62 -12.60 -8.66
N ASN A 141 25.03 -11.97 -9.69
CA ASN A 141 24.96 -10.51 -9.84
C ASN A 141 23.52 -9.98 -9.76
N HIS A 142 22.73 -10.47 -8.80
CA HIS A 142 21.37 -9.96 -8.55
C HIS A 142 21.42 -8.46 -8.16
N PRO A 143 20.86 -7.52 -8.97
CA PRO A 143 20.86 -6.08 -8.71
C PRO A 143 19.99 -5.59 -7.54
N GLY A 144 19.19 -6.46 -6.92
CA GLY A 144 18.32 -6.07 -5.81
C GLY A 144 19.09 -5.60 -4.59
N VAL A 145 18.69 -4.46 -4.03
CA VAL A 145 19.30 -3.88 -2.83
C VAL A 145 18.23 -3.24 -1.95
N VAL A 146 18.38 -3.34 -0.64
CA VAL A 146 17.57 -2.60 0.35
C VAL A 146 18.48 -1.58 1.04
N VAL A 147 18.15 -0.29 0.93
CA VAL A 147 18.89 0.83 1.52
C VAL A 147 17.98 1.60 2.48
N PRO A 148 17.91 1.21 3.76
CA PRO A 148 17.00 1.85 4.70
C PRO A 148 17.34 3.32 4.93
N VAL A 149 16.32 4.16 4.91
CA VAL A 149 16.42 5.59 5.22
C VAL A 149 15.66 5.85 6.50
N ILE A 150 16.41 6.19 7.54
CA ILE A 150 15.85 6.51 8.86
C ILE A 150 15.37 7.95 8.81
N VAL A 151 14.11 8.17 9.17
CA VAL A 151 13.49 9.49 9.18
C VAL A 151 13.13 9.85 10.60
N ASP A 152 13.58 11.02 11.07
CA ASP A 152 13.17 11.55 12.36
C ASP A 152 11.72 12.12 12.25
N PRO A 153 10.75 11.59 13.02
CA PRO A 153 9.39 12.11 13.02
C PRO A 153 9.28 13.50 13.66
N GLU A 154 10.21 13.88 14.54
CA GLU A 154 10.16 15.10 15.38
C GLU A 154 10.97 16.26 14.82
N ASN A 155 11.82 16.02 13.81
CA ASN A 155 12.65 17.07 13.20
C ASN A 155 11.86 17.99 12.24
N THR A 156 10.69 18.47 12.68
CA THR A 156 10.13 19.72 12.17
C THR A 156 11.04 20.83 12.64
N ALA A 157 12.13 21.05 11.93
CA ALA A 157 12.99 22.21 12.13
C ALA A 157 12.11 23.48 12.04
N GLY A 158 11.89 24.10 13.19
CA GLY A 158 11.17 25.36 13.32
C GLY A 158 9.70 25.20 13.71
N GLN A 159 9.46 25.04 15.01
CA GLN A 159 8.26 25.52 15.69
C GLN A 159 8.20 27.07 15.67
N ASP A 160 8.37 27.67 14.49
CA ASP A 160 8.21 29.11 14.29
C ASP A 160 7.72 29.41 12.88
N ASP A 161 6.53 30.02 12.89
CA ASP A 161 5.79 30.72 11.87
C ASP A 161 5.04 29.95 10.78
N GLY A 162 3.71 30.18 10.80
CA GLY A 162 2.73 29.83 9.78
C GLY A 162 3.04 30.44 8.42
N GLY A 163 4.04 29.88 7.73
CA GLY A 163 4.35 30.16 6.34
C GLY A 163 3.29 29.58 5.41
N ASP A 164 2.46 30.47 4.87
CA ASP A 164 1.41 30.20 3.90
C ASP A 164 1.90 29.32 2.73
N LEU A 165 1.27 28.16 2.55
CA LEU A 165 1.64 27.12 1.56
C LEU A 165 1.63 27.66 0.12
N LYS A 166 0.93 28.78 -0.10
CA LYS A 166 0.86 29.51 -1.37
C LYS A 166 2.17 30.20 -1.77
N THR A 167 2.96 30.67 -0.81
CA THR A 167 4.13 31.52 -1.10
C THR A 167 5.27 30.75 -1.75
N ILE A 168 5.42 29.45 -1.45
CA ILE A 168 6.47 28.60 -2.04
C ILE A 168 6.12 28.17 -3.48
N LEU A 169 4.83 28.04 -3.81
CA LEU A 169 4.38 27.60 -5.13
C LEU A 169 4.38 28.72 -6.19
N TRP A 170 4.37 29.99 -5.78
CA TRP A 170 4.37 31.15 -6.70
C TRP A 170 5.71 31.87 -6.83
N ALA A 171 6.67 31.64 -5.93
CA ALA A 171 8.00 32.24 -6.02
C ALA A 171 8.81 31.80 -7.27
N LYS A 172 8.33 30.81 -8.03
CA LYS A 172 9.00 30.31 -9.25
C LYS A 172 8.46 30.91 -10.55
N THR A 173 7.40 31.72 -10.51
CA THR A 173 6.76 32.25 -11.74
C THR A 173 7.11 33.70 -12.03
N GLU A 174 7.71 34.43 -11.08
CA GLU A 174 8.07 35.83 -11.29
C GLU A 174 9.54 36.08 -10.92
N LYS A 175 10.45 35.72 -11.81
CA LYS A 175 11.69 36.50 -11.93
C LYS A 175 12.23 36.43 -13.35
N GLY A 176 12.00 37.51 -14.07
CA GLY A 176 12.72 37.83 -15.29
C GLY A 176 14.22 37.82 -15.03
N GLU A 177 14.92 37.17 -15.93
CA GLU A 177 16.07 37.71 -16.67
C GLU A 177 16.81 38.84 -15.93
N SER A 178 17.61 38.47 -14.94
CA SER A 178 18.73 39.29 -14.49
C SER A 178 19.92 38.37 -14.26
N ASP A 179 20.77 38.31 -15.28
CA ASP A 179 22.16 37.91 -15.20
C ASP A 179 22.84 38.65 -14.04
N ALA A 180 23.40 37.89 -13.09
CA ALA A 180 24.78 38.04 -12.61
C ALA A 180 25.00 37.19 -11.36
N CYS A 181 25.93 36.24 -11.51
CA CYS A 181 26.88 35.72 -10.53
C CYS A 181 26.69 36.06 -9.03
N GLY A 182 26.59 35.00 -8.22
CA GLY A 182 27.13 35.00 -6.86
C GLY A 182 26.19 35.51 -5.77
N GLY A 183 25.09 34.80 -5.54
CA GLY A 183 24.22 35.02 -4.38
C GLY A 183 24.29 33.84 -3.41
N PHE A 184 24.83 34.08 -2.22
CA PHE A 184 24.87 33.16 -1.09
C PHE A 184 23.51 32.48 -0.85
N GLY A 185 23.59 31.17 -0.59
CA GLY A 185 22.45 30.28 -0.41
C GLY A 185 21.42 30.83 0.55
N VAL A 186 20.24 31.13 0.01
CA VAL A 186 19.02 30.91 0.76
C VAL A 186 19.02 29.41 1.02
N GLU A 187 19.48 29.01 2.21
CA GLU A 187 19.16 27.69 2.75
C GLU A 187 17.63 27.62 2.73
N GLU A 188 17.08 27.03 1.66
CA GLU A 188 15.71 26.55 1.68
C GLU A 188 15.63 25.74 2.96
N ARG A 189 14.86 26.22 3.95
CA ARG A 189 14.59 25.48 5.18
C ARG A 189 14.05 24.13 4.76
N GLY A 190 14.95 23.15 4.73
CA GLY A 190 14.66 21.83 4.21
C GLY A 190 13.53 21.25 5.03
N GLY A 191 12.48 20.76 4.37
CA GLY A 191 11.42 20.03 5.06
C GLY A 191 12.00 18.82 5.80
N ARG A 192 11.24 18.20 6.71
CA ARG A 192 11.71 17.04 7.50
C ARG A 192 12.33 15.88 6.70
N PHE A 193 11.99 15.77 5.41
CA PHE A 193 12.50 14.74 4.51
C PHE A 193 13.66 15.23 3.63
N SER A 194 14.14 16.46 3.79
CA SER A 194 15.18 17.03 2.94
C SER A 194 16.48 16.22 2.99
N HIS A 195 16.96 15.87 4.20
CA HIS A 195 18.13 15.02 4.35
C HIS A 195 17.93 13.62 3.76
N ALA A 196 16.76 13.02 3.99
CA ALA A 196 16.38 11.73 3.40
C ALA A 196 16.37 11.81 1.86
N GLY A 197 15.84 12.91 1.31
CA GLY A 197 15.80 13.18 -0.13
C GLY A 197 17.18 13.37 -0.73
N GLN A 198 18.05 14.15 -0.08
CA GLN A 198 19.47 14.30 -0.46
C GLN A 198 20.20 12.95 -0.47
N THR A 199 19.94 12.10 0.52
CA THR A 199 20.52 10.75 0.59
C THR A 199 20.08 9.90 -0.60
N VAL A 200 18.78 9.89 -0.93
CA VAL A 200 18.26 9.16 -2.10
C VAL A 200 18.85 9.72 -3.40
N ARG A 201 18.93 11.05 -3.55
CA ARG A 201 19.55 11.70 -4.73
C ARG A 201 21.02 11.32 -4.89
N ALA A 202 21.81 11.40 -3.82
CA ALA A 202 23.22 11.04 -3.83
C ALA A 202 23.39 9.58 -4.25
N TYR A 203 22.66 8.66 -3.61
CA TYR A 203 22.73 7.24 -3.92
C TYR A 203 22.32 6.94 -5.36
N CYS A 204 21.21 7.52 -5.84
CA CYS A 204 20.77 7.32 -7.22
C CYS A 204 21.80 7.84 -8.23
N ARG A 205 22.40 9.01 -7.97
CA ARG A 205 23.43 9.59 -8.84
C ARG A 205 24.69 8.73 -8.89
N GLU A 206 25.18 8.29 -7.73
CA GLU A 206 26.40 7.49 -7.61
C GLU A 206 26.27 6.10 -8.25
N ASN A 207 25.06 5.54 -8.22
CA ASN A 207 24.80 4.18 -8.72
C ASN A 207 24.08 4.15 -10.08
N ASN A 208 23.96 5.30 -10.76
CA ASN A 208 23.24 5.45 -12.04
C ASN A 208 21.83 4.85 -11.99
N LEU A 209 21.10 5.11 -10.90
CA LEU A 209 19.73 4.65 -10.72
C LEU A 209 18.74 5.71 -11.15
N THR A 210 17.66 5.23 -11.76
CA THR A 210 16.50 6.05 -12.10
C THR A 210 15.40 5.82 -11.08
N LEU A 211 14.91 6.89 -10.42
CA LEU A 211 13.79 6.78 -9.50
C LEU A 211 12.50 6.51 -10.29
N ALA A 212 12.03 5.26 -10.23
CA ALA A 212 10.88 4.80 -10.98
C ALA A 212 9.56 5.09 -10.26
N ALA A 213 9.53 4.91 -8.94
CA ALA A 213 8.30 5.08 -8.17
C ALA A 213 8.51 5.48 -6.71
N ILE A 214 7.54 6.21 -6.16
CA ILE A 214 7.32 6.38 -4.72
C ILE A 214 6.03 5.64 -4.35
N ILE A 215 6.13 4.66 -3.46
CA ILE A 215 4.99 3.87 -3.00
C ILE A 215 4.61 4.30 -1.58
N CYS A 216 3.36 4.70 -1.42
CA CYS A 216 2.80 5.18 -0.15
C CYS A 216 1.92 4.08 0.45
N ALA A 217 2.49 3.27 1.35
CA ALA A 217 1.76 2.23 2.07
C ALA A 217 0.93 2.82 3.22
N SER A 218 -0.32 2.39 3.37
CA SER A 218 -1.15 2.80 4.51
C SER A 218 -0.58 2.25 5.81
N ARG A 219 -0.45 3.11 6.84
CA ARG A 219 -0.35 2.63 8.21
C ARG A 219 -1.72 2.23 8.72
N LYS A 220 -1.91 0.93 8.96
CA LYS A 220 -2.98 0.44 9.81
C LYS A 220 -2.40 0.33 11.21
N ARG A 221 -2.95 1.04 12.18
CA ARG A 221 -2.54 0.85 13.58
C ARG A 221 -2.97 -0.56 13.99
N ILE A 222 -2.03 -1.50 14.01
CA ILE A 222 -2.24 -2.82 14.58
C ILE A 222 -2.16 -2.62 16.09
N ASP A 223 -3.31 -2.79 16.71
CA ASP A 223 -3.54 -3.06 18.12
C ASP A 223 -2.84 -2.16 19.13
N GLN A 224 -3.66 -1.25 19.69
CA GLN A 224 -3.59 -1.01 21.12
C GLN A 224 -3.72 -2.38 21.79
N HIS A 225 -2.61 -2.87 22.34
CA HIS A 225 -2.67 -3.82 23.44
C HIS A 225 -3.70 -3.22 24.40
N PRO A 226 -4.85 -3.88 24.67
CA PRO A 226 -5.81 -3.32 25.61
C PRO A 226 -5.00 -3.10 26.90
N PRO A 227 -4.95 -1.86 27.41
CA PRO A 227 -4.23 -1.63 28.65
C PRO A 227 -4.88 -2.57 29.65
N SER A 228 -4.08 -3.44 30.24
CA SER A 228 -4.53 -4.45 31.18
C SER A 228 -4.93 -3.75 32.49
N HIS A 229 -5.95 -2.88 32.43
CA HIS A 229 -6.59 -2.32 33.60
C HIS A 229 -7.57 -3.36 34.11
N GLN A 230 -7.08 -4.12 35.09
CA GLN A 230 -7.88 -4.69 36.16
C GLN A 230 -8.89 -3.63 36.64
N ILE A 231 -10.15 -3.76 36.27
CA ILE A 231 -11.25 -3.02 36.90
C ILE A 231 -12.02 -4.03 37.74
N LEU A 232 -11.83 -3.92 39.05
CA LEU A 232 -12.66 -4.52 40.07
C LEU A 232 -14.12 -4.08 39.86
N GLN A 233 -15.00 -5.07 39.99
CA GLN A 233 -16.46 -4.98 39.99
C GLN A 233 -17.00 -3.81 40.83
N SER A 234 -18.01 -3.12 40.31
CA SER A 234 -19.01 -2.45 41.14
C SER A 234 -20.38 -2.58 40.47
N ASP A 235 -21.16 -3.54 40.97
CA ASP A 235 -22.56 -3.76 40.61
C ASP A 235 -23.45 -2.58 41.05
N LYS A 236 -24.21 -2.00 40.12
CA LYS A 236 -25.60 -1.60 40.39
C LYS A 236 -26.37 -1.32 39.10
N ALA A 237 -27.27 -2.25 38.77
CA ALA A 237 -28.20 -2.16 37.66
C ALA A 237 -29.35 -1.18 37.95
N ALA A 238 -29.73 -0.37 36.95
CA ALA A 238 -31.04 0.26 36.87
C ALA A 238 -31.53 0.23 35.40
N ILE A 239 -32.77 -0.22 35.25
CA ILE A 239 -33.47 -0.52 33.99
C ILE A 239 -34.18 0.77 33.52
N HIS A 240 -33.96 1.20 32.28
CA HIS A 240 -34.86 2.15 31.59
C HIS A 240 -35.13 1.71 30.14
N PRO A 241 -36.40 1.76 29.66
CA PRO A 241 -36.75 1.36 28.31
C PRO A 241 -36.88 2.55 27.33
N ASN A 242 -36.45 2.27 26.08
CA ASN A 242 -36.93 2.78 24.78
C ASN A 242 -37.17 4.29 24.59
N LEU A 243 -36.29 4.92 23.79
CA LEU A 243 -36.63 6.05 22.92
C LEU A 243 -35.80 6.00 21.62
N ALA A 244 -36.39 6.57 20.58
CA ALA A 244 -36.12 6.46 19.13
C ALA A 244 -34.65 6.64 18.65
N PRO A 245 -34.30 6.07 17.48
CA PRO A 245 -32.95 6.16 16.91
C PRO A 245 -32.69 7.57 16.39
N THR A 246 -31.87 8.32 17.12
CA THR A 246 -31.29 9.59 16.67
C THR A 246 -29.86 9.28 16.21
N LEU A 247 -29.48 9.72 15.00
CA LEU A 247 -28.14 9.54 14.46
C LEU A 247 -27.11 10.17 15.41
N HIS A 248 -26.36 9.34 16.12
CA HIS A 248 -25.44 9.78 17.17
C HIS A 248 -24.16 10.39 16.57
N PRO A 249 -23.83 11.68 16.82
CA PRO A 249 -22.59 12.33 16.37
C PRO A 249 -21.32 11.86 17.11
N THR A 250 -21.34 10.71 17.78
CA THR A 250 -20.36 10.33 18.81
C THR A 250 -19.28 9.33 18.36
N SER A 251 -19.30 8.82 17.13
CA SER A 251 -18.28 7.84 16.71
C SER A 251 -16.89 8.45 16.49
N LEU A 252 -16.80 9.73 16.10
CA LEU A 252 -15.52 10.45 16.00
C LEU A 252 -15.04 11.01 17.33
N SER A 253 -15.94 11.31 18.29
CA SER A 253 -15.56 11.94 19.56
C SER A 253 -14.79 11.03 20.51
N VAL A 254 -14.77 9.71 20.24
CA VAL A 254 -14.12 8.71 21.12
C VAL A 254 -12.64 8.49 20.76
N THR A 255 -12.22 8.82 19.53
CA THR A 255 -10.80 8.66 19.17
C THR A 255 -10.01 9.87 19.66
N PRO A 256 -8.93 9.69 20.44
CA PRO A 256 -8.12 10.82 20.89
C PRO A 256 -7.56 11.58 19.69
N GLU A 257 -7.65 12.90 19.74
CA GLU A 257 -7.24 13.83 18.68
C GLU A 257 -5.80 13.58 18.22
N ASP A 258 -4.88 13.33 19.16
CA ASP A 258 -3.47 13.00 18.86
C ASP A 258 -3.32 11.78 17.96
N THR A 259 -4.17 10.76 18.13
CA THR A 259 -4.15 9.58 17.27
C THR A 259 -4.66 9.92 15.87
N LEU A 260 -5.68 10.76 15.76
CA LEU A 260 -6.20 11.23 14.48
C LEU A 260 -5.15 12.04 13.71
N ILE A 261 -4.51 13.00 14.39
CA ILE A 261 -3.44 13.84 13.85
C ILE A 261 -2.26 12.96 13.42
N SER A 262 -1.85 12.01 14.24
CA SER A 262 -0.77 11.07 13.92
C SER A 262 -1.09 10.23 12.69
N LEU A 263 -2.31 9.67 12.59
CA LEU A 263 -2.74 8.90 11.44
C LEU A 263 -2.81 9.76 10.17
N TYR A 264 -3.34 10.98 10.26
CA TYR A 264 -3.41 11.90 9.13
C TYR A 264 -2.02 12.32 8.66
N ARG A 265 -1.13 12.70 9.59
CA ARG A 265 0.25 13.04 9.30
C ARG A 265 0.95 11.89 8.58
N THR A 266 0.95 10.70 9.17
CA THR A 266 1.66 9.53 8.63
C THR A 266 1.11 9.00 7.31
N ASN A 267 -0.21 9.09 7.07
CA ASN A 267 -0.82 8.53 5.87
C ASN A 267 -1.05 9.53 4.73
N VAL A 268 -1.05 10.84 5.03
CA VAL A 268 -1.34 11.90 4.05
C VAL A 268 -0.18 12.88 3.95
N LEU A 269 0.20 13.55 5.05
CA LEU A 269 1.22 14.63 5.01
C LEU A 269 2.63 14.11 4.74
N ASP A 270 2.96 12.94 5.28
CA ASP A 270 4.28 12.31 5.12
C ASP A 270 4.53 11.91 3.66
N PRO A 271 3.64 11.14 3.00
CA PRO A 271 3.68 10.94 1.56
C PRO A 271 3.84 12.24 0.76
N LEU A 272 3.03 13.27 1.05
CA LEU A 272 3.08 14.54 0.32
C LEU A 272 4.45 15.21 0.43
N SER A 273 5.04 15.19 1.61
CA SER A 273 6.35 15.79 1.86
C SER A 273 7.46 15.03 1.12
N VAL A 274 7.41 13.70 1.11
CA VAL A 274 8.36 12.85 0.36
C VAL A 274 8.21 13.05 -1.15
N ILE A 275 6.97 13.09 -1.64
CA ILE A 275 6.67 13.33 -3.07
C ILE A 275 7.20 14.70 -3.50
N LYS A 276 6.93 15.75 -2.71
CA LYS A 276 7.46 17.09 -2.99
C LYS A 276 8.98 17.06 -3.06
N GLU A 277 9.62 16.46 -2.07
CA GLU A 277 11.08 16.37 -1.97
C GLU A 277 11.69 15.60 -3.14
N LEU A 278 11.07 14.52 -3.63
CA LEU A 278 11.66 13.66 -4.66
C LEU A 278 11.05 13.86 -6.06
N SER A 279 10.21 14.87 -6.23
CA SER A 279 9.49 15.14 -7.49
C SER A 279 10.45 15.47 -8.64
N ASP A 280 11.57 16.13 -8.36
CA ASP A 280 12.64 16.41 -9.31
C ASP A 280 13.24 15.13 -9.89
N LEU A 281 13.53 14.14 -9.04
CA LEU A 281 14.04 12.84 -9.48
C LEU A 281 13.01 12.04 -10.29
N LEU A 282 11.73 12.10 -9.91
CA LEU A 282 10.66 11.44 -10.66
C LEU A 282 10.45 12.07 -12.04
N ALA A 283 10.52 13.40 -12.12
CA ALA A 283 10.40 14.15 -13.36
C ALA A 283 11.61 13.96 -14.28
N ALA A 284 12.82 13.91 -13.70
CA ALA A 284 14.07 13.75 -14.43
C ALA A 284 14.29 12.33 -14.98
N CYS A 285 13.40 11.38 -14.66
CA CYS A 285 13.45 9.99 -15.12
C CYS A 285 13.50 9.91 -16.66
N PRO A 286 14.68 9.70 -17.27
CA PRO A 286 14.80 9.70 -18.71
C PRO A 286 14.13 8.44 -19.28
N ALA A 287 13.47 8.57 -20.42
CA ALA A 287 12.95 7.39 -21.12
C ALA A 287 14.13 6.43 -21.40
N PRO A 288 14.09 5.18 -20.93
CA PRO A 288 15.29 4.35 -20.78
C PRO A 288 15.99 3.89 -22.08
N PHE A 289 15.73 4.48 -23.25
CA PHE A 289 16.32 4.01 -24.50
C PHE A 289 16.29 5.07 -25.63
N GLN A 290 16.89 6.23 -25.42
CA GLN A 290 17.50 6.99 -26.53
C GLN A 290 19.01 6.74 -26.47
N LEU A 291 19.41 5.50 -26.72
CA LEU A 291 20.79 5.25 -27.14
C LEU A 291 20.93 5.93 -28.51
N GLU A 292 21.94 6.80 -28.63
CA GLU A 292 22.45 7.43 -29.84
C GLU A 292 22.17 6.59 -31.09
N ARG A 293 21.03 6.83 -31.73
CA ARG A 293 20.75 6.27 -33.04
C ARG A 293 21.20 7.33 -34.02
N ASP A 294 22.41 7.12 -34.54
CA ASP A 294 23.08 7.75 -35.68
C ASP A 294 22.57 9.12 -36.12
N GLY A 295 23.46 10.12 -36.04
CA GLY A 295 23.26 11.54 -36.34
C GLY A 295 22.89 11.89 -37.79
N THR A 296 21.80 11.33 -38.31
CA THR A 296 21.23 11.69 -39.60
C THR A 296 19.88 12.38 -39.43
N SER A 297 19.88 13.63 -39.89
CA SER A 297 18.80 14.55 -40.23
C SER A 297 18.06 15.29 -39.10
N LEU A 298 18.44 16.56 -39.01
CA LEU A 298 17.74 17.70 -38.43
C LEU A 298 16.30 17.82 -38.96
N ASP A 299 15.32 17.40 -38.17
CA ASP A 299 13.98 17.99 -38.24
C ASP A 299 13.53 18.32 -36.80
N PRO A 300 13.57 19.61 -36.38
CA PRO A 300 13.22 20.04 -35.03
C PRO A 300 11.70 20.05 -34.74
N VAL A 301 10.88 19.36 -35.54
CA VAL A 301 9.41 19.47 -35.49
C VAL A 301 8.80 18.30 -34.74
N ASN A 302 9.02 18.31 -33.43
CA ASN A 302 8.09 17.92 -32.36
C ASN A 302 8.96 17.50 -31.18
N GLU A 303 9.30 18.47 -30.35
CA GLU A 303 9.54 18.23 -28.92
C GLU A 303 8.24 17.71 -28.29
N SER A 304 7.82 16.51 -28.70
CA SER A 304 6.88 15.68 -27.97
C SER A 304 7.54 15.43 -26.64
N ARG A 305 7.26 16.33 -25.68
CA ARG A 305 7.81 16.35 -24.33
C ARG A 305 7.91 14.90 -23.87
N VAL A 306 9.14 14.41 -23.74
CA VAL A 306 9.40 13.06 -23.26
C VAL A 306 8.90 13.07 -21.82
N ARG A 307 7.65 12.64 -21.65
CA ARG A 307 6.98 12.64 -20.37
C ARG A 307 7.83 11.82 -19.42
N GLY A 308 8.13 12.38 -18.24
CA GLY A 308 8.74 11.63 -17.15
C GLY A 308 7.98 10.30 -16.95
N ARG A 309 8.70 9.25 -16.56
CA ARG A 309 8.08 7.95 -16.26
C ARG A 309 7.98 7.68 -14.76
N GLY A 310 8.34 8.66 -13.94
CA GLY A 310 8.23 8.57 -12.49
C GLY A 310 6.77 8.37 -12.07
N ARG A 311 6.55 7.55 -11.04
CA ARG A 311 5.21 7.24 -10.54
C ARG A 311 5.06 7.50 -9.06
N VAL A 312 3.86 7.86 -8.66
CA VAL A 312 3.44 7.89 -7.27
C VAL A 312 2.29 6.89 -7.10
N ILE A 313 2.47 5.92 -6.22
CA ILE A 313 1.52 4.82 -6.03
C ILE A 313 0.98 4.86 -4.60
N PHE A 314 -0.31 5.15 -4.46
CA PHE A 314 -1.00 5.08 -3.18
C PHE A 314 -1.58 3.69 -2.97
N VAL A 315 -1.10 2.96 -1.95
CA VAL A 315 -1.67 1.67 -1.57
C VAL A 315 -2.74 1.91 -0.51
N ASN A 316 -4.00 1.82 -0.91
CA ASN A 316 -5.17 2.07 -0.09
C ASN A 316 -5.85 0.74 0.25
N GLY A 317 -5.76 0.32 1.51
CA GLY A 317 -6.54 -0.81 2.00
C GLY A 317 -8.01 -0.43 2.14
N GLU A 318 -8.91 -1.36 1.84
CA GLU A 318 -10.35 -1.18 2.00
C GLU A 318 -10.65 -0.94 3.49
N SER A 319 -10.79 0.33 3.86
CA SER A 319 -11.38 0.74 5.12
C SER A 319 -12.90 0.60 4.99
N GLY A 320 -13.41 -0.62 4.84
CA GLY A 320 -14.83 -0.94 5.01
C GLY A 320 -15.83 -0.25 4.07
N VAL A 321 -15.53 -0.07 2.77
CA VAL A 321 -16.54 0.33 1.76
C VAL A 321 -17.24 -0.90 1.12
N GLY A 322 -17.04 -2.09 1.70
CA GLY A 322 -17.82 -3.27 1.38
C GLY A 322 -19.26 -3.16 1.90
N LEU A 323 -20.19 -3.78 1.18
CA LEU A 323 -21.64 -3.85 1.43
C LEU A 323 -22.07 -4.36 2.82
N SER A 324 -21.13 -4.71 3.70
CA SER A 324 -21.39 -5.07 5.11
C SER A 324 -21.68 -3.87 6.02
N SER A 325 -21.59 -2.63 5.52
CA SER A 325 -21.98 -1.42 6.27
C SER A 325 -23.50 -1.25 6.48
N LEU A 326 -24.33 -2.23 6.07
CA LEU A 326 -25.79 -2.13 6.16
C LEU A 326 -26.40 -2.76 7.41
N ASP A 327 -25.62 -3.48 8.23
CA ASP A 327 -26.11 -4.09 9.47
C ASP A 327 -25.13 -3.84 10.64
N ASP A 328 -24.88 -2.57 10.99
CA ASP A 328 -24.31 -2.23 12.29
C ASP A 328 -25.44 -1.98 13.29
N THR A 329 -25.75 -3.03 14.04
CA THR A 329 -26.31 -2.90 15.38
C THR A 329 -25.31 -2.12 16.23
N GLU A 330 -25.78 -1.03 16.85
CA GLU A 330 -25.04 0.06 17.52
C GLU A 330 -24.10 -0.33 18.68
N SER A 331 -23.80 -1.61 18.93
CA SER A 331 -23.01 -2.00 20.11
C SER A 331 -21.50 -1.86 19.87
N THR A 332 -20.98 -0.68 20.21
CA THR A 332 -19.71 -0.45 20.93
C THR A 332 -18.38 -0.47 20.13
N GLY A 333 -18.35 -0.86 18.85
CA GLY A 333 -17.09 -0.93 18.05
C GLY A 333 -16.82 0.18 17.02
N GLY A 334 -17.76 1.13 16.81
CA GLY A 334 -17.82 1.94 15.57
C GLY A 334 -16.75 3.04 15.38
N GLY A 335 -16.04 3.47 16.42
CA GLY A 335 -15.17 4.66 16.34
C GLY A 335 -13.92 4.49 15.47
N VAL A 336 -13.22 3.36 15.61
CA VAL A 336 -11.94 3.11 14.92
C VAL A 336 -12.12 2.93 13.41
N GLN A 337 -13.25 2.34 13.01
CA GLN A 337 -13.58 2.12 11.60
C GLN A 337 -13.92 3.43 10.90
N GLY A 338 -14.58 4.37 11.60
CA GLY A 338 -14.87 5.72 11.09
C GLY A 338 -13.59 6.51 10.78
N VAL A 339 -12.62 6.49 11.69
CA VAL A 339 -11.32 7.16 11.47
C VAL A 339 -10.56 6.55 10.30
N SER A 340 -10.49 5.23 10.20
CA SER A 340 -9.82 4.55 9.09
C SER A 340 -10.46 4.89 7.74
N ARG A 341 -11.80 4.98 7.69
CA ARG A 341 -12.56 5.44 6.52
C ARG A 341 -12.24 6.86 6.14
N MET A 342 -12.21 7.76 7.12
CA MET A 342 -11.90 9.17 6.91
C MET A 342 -10.47 9.35 6.35
N ILE A 343 -9.48 8.67 6.94
CA ILE A 343 -8.10 8.71 6.46
C ILE A 343 -7.99 8.10 5.05
N GLY A 344 -8.63 6.96 4.80
CA GLY A 344 -8.68 6.35 3.46
C GLY A 344 -9.27 7.30 2.41
N ALA A 345 -10.37 7.98 2.73
CA ALA A 345 -10.99 8.97 1.86
C ALA A 345 -10.07 10.17 1.62
N ALA A 346 -9.43 10.70 2.68
CA ALA A 346 -8.47 11.78 2.56
C ALA A 346 -7.31 11.41 1.63
N ARG A 347 -6.73 10.21 1.78
CA ARG A 347 -5.67 9.71 0.90
C ARG A 347 -6.10 9.59 -0.55
N SER A 348 -7.31 9.07 -0.80
CA SER A 348 -7.84 8.93 -2.16
C SER A 348 -8.07 10.30 -2.81
N THR A 349 -8.61 11.27 -2.06
CA THR A 349 -8.73 12.67 -2.52
C THR A 349 -7.36 13.29 -2.78
N THR A 350 -6.38 13.08 -1.91
CA THR A 350 -5.00 13.54 -2.12
C THR A 350 -4.39 12.94 -3.39
N ALA A 351 -4.55 11.64 -3.63
CA ALA A 351 -4.06 10.99 -4.85
C ALA A 351 -4.70 11.59 -6.10
N LYS A 352 -6.00 11.88 -6.07
CA LYS A 352 -6.72 12.52 -7.17
C LYS A 352 -6.20 13.94 -7.45
N LEU A 353 -6.03 14.76 -6.41
CA LEU A 353 -5.51 16.13 -6.55
C LEU A 353 -4.06 16.13 -7.06
N LEU A 354 -3.23 15.24 -6.51
CA LEU A 354 -1.85 15.08 -6.96
C LEU A 354 -1.77 14.63 -8.40
N LYS A 355 -2.69 13.79 -8.87
CA LYS A 355 -2.73 13.36 -10.26
C LYS A 355 -2.77 14.58 -11.17
N ASP A 356 -3.73 15.47 -10.97
CA ASP A 356 -3.92 16.63 -11.85
C ASP A 356 -2.72 17.59 -11.83
N GLU A 357 -2.04 17.71 -10.68
CA GLU A 357 -0.86 18.57 -10.53
C GLU A 357 0.43 17.94 -11.08
N LEU A 358 0.68 16.67 -10.79
CA LEU A 358 1.89 15.95 -11.18
C LEU A 358 1.86 15.49 -12.65
N ASP A 359 0.68 15.30 -13.23
CA ASP A 359 0.49 14.98 -14.64
C ASP A 359 1.08 16.06 -15.57
N ARG A 360 1.07 17.33 -15.12
CA ARG A 360 1.69 18.48 -15.81
C ARG A 360 3.21 18.37 -15.87
N VAL A 361 3.82 17.73 -14.89
CA VAL A 361 5.28 17.49 -14.80
C VAL A 361 5.65 16.13 -15.41
N GLY A 362 4.65 15.38 -15.91
CA GLY A 362 4.86 14.03 -16.43
C GLY A 362 5.19 13.02 -15.34
N ILE A 363 4.54 13.11 -14.19
CA ILE A 363 4.61 12.09 -13.15
C ILE A 363 3.21 11.49 -13.02
N ASP A 364 3.10 10.18 -13.20
CA ASP A 364 1.82 9.49 -13.14
C ASP A 364 1.46 9.13 -11.70
N VAL A 365 0.21 9.38 -11.30
CA VAL A 365 -0.29 9.04 -9.96
C VAL A 365 -1.35 7.94 -10.07
N CYS A 366 -1.12 6.86 -9.34
CA CYS A 366 -1.94 5.65 -9.34
C CYS A 366 -2.38 5.29 -7.93
N GLU A 367 -3.55 4.66 -7.82
CA GLU A 367 -4.12 4.11 -6.60
C GLU A 367 -4.19 2.58 -6.74
N VAL A 368 -3.59 1.85 -5.80
CA VAL A 368 -3.76 0.40 -5.67
C VAL A 368 -4.77 0.18 -4.54
N VAL A 369 -5.99 -0.17 -4.92
CA VAL A 369 -7.09 -0.44 -3.99
C VAL A 369 -7.03 -1.91 -3.59
N VAL A 370 -6.77 -2.14 -2.31
CA VAL A 370 -6.52 -3.47 -1.74
C VAL A 370 -7.74 -3.92 -0.97
N GLY A 371 -8.25 -5.12 -1.25
CA GLY A 371 -9.30 -5.75 -0.47
C GLY A 371 -8.88 -6.05 0.97
N PRO A 372 -9.72 -6.76 1.74
CA PRO A 372 -9.38 -7.21 3.08
C PRO A 372 -8.07 -8.00 3.04
N MET A 373 -7.05 -7.59 3.80
CA MET A 373 -5.79 -8.36 3.85
C MET A 373 -6.00 -9.63 4.67
N ALA A 374 -5.38 -10.73 4.26
CA ALA A 374 -5.33 -11.95 5.05
C ALA A 374 -4.65 -11.63 6.39
N SER A 375 -5.33 -11.92 7.50
CA SER A 375 -4.72 -11.80 8.82
C SER A 375 -3.53 -12.74 8.87
N LYS A 376 -2.31 -12.20 8.97
CA LYS A 376 -1.11 -13.00 9.24
C LYS A 376 -1.35 -13.71 10.56
N THR A 377 -1.71 -14.99 10.51
CA THR A 377 -1.80 -15.80 11.71
C THR A 377 -0.39 -15.81 12.29
N GLY A 378 -0.22 -15.26 13.50
CA GLY A 378 1.08 -14.99 14.14
C GLY A 378 2.03 -16.19 14.30
N SER A 379 1.70 -17.36 13.75
CA SER A 379 2.56 -18.54 13.69
C SER A 379 3.78 -18.38 12.75
N ALA A 380 3.82 -17.35 11.89
CA ALA A 380 4.92 -17.15 10.96
C ALA A 380 6.16 -16.45 11.58
N GLU A 381 6.04 -15.84 12.76
CA GLU A 381 7.18 -15.19 13.44
C GLU A 381 8.25 -16.18 13.93
N HIS A 382 7.99 -17.49 13.90
CA HIS A 382 8.97 -18.52 14.28
C HIS A 382 9.38 -19.49 13.17
N ASN A 383 8.87 -19.33 11.95
CA ASN A 383 9.16 -20.24 10.82
C ASN A 383 9.92 -19.55 9.67
N LEU A 384 10.96 -18.79 9.99
CA LEU A 384 11.99 -18.34 9.02
C LEU A 384 12.77 -19.49 8.36
N GLY A 385 12.45 -20.75 8.69
CA GLY A 385 13.04 -21.96 8.10
C GLY A 385 12.32 -22.56 6.88
N GLN A 386 11.08 -22.17 6.56
CA GLN A 386 10.22 -22.99 5.65
C GLN A 386 9.75 -22.34 4.33
N PHE A 387 10.38 -21.26 3.86
CA PHE A 387 10.27 -20.91 2.42
C PHE A 387 11.24 -21.77 1.60
N GLY A 388 10.89 -23.04 1.45
CA GLY A 388 11.64 -24.06 0.73
C GLY A 388 10.80 -25.31 0.48
N GLN A 389 9.78 -25.21 -0.39
CA GLN A 389 9.30 -26.38 -1.12
C GLN A 389 10.11 -26.47 -2.40
N ASP A 390 11.25 -27.14 -2.29
CA ASP A 390 11.72 -28.16 -3.23
C ASP A 390 12.63 -29.08 -2.42
N SER A 391 12.28 -30.37 -2.41
CA SER A 391 13.01 -31.50 -1.83
C SER A 391 12.47 -32.12 -0.54
N THR A 392 12.39 -33.44 -0.63
CA THR A 392 11.85 -34.47 0.24
C THR A 392 12.56 -34.64 1.57
N ASP A 393 11.78 -35.16 2.53
CA ASP A 393 12.20 -35.96 3.70
C ASP A 393 12.60 -35.19 4.98
N SER A 394 11.64 -35.08 5.91
CA SER A 394 11.76 -35.62 7.29
C SER A 394 10.62 -35.13 8.19
N LYS A 395 10.14 -36.06 9.03
CA LYS A 395 9.09 -35.89 10.03
C LYS A 395 9.56 -34.95 11.14
N GLN A 396 8.87 -33.84 11.38
CA GLN A 396 9.02 -33.10 12.64
C GLN A 396 7.70 -32.50 13.12
N GLU A 397 7.42 -32.74 14.40
CA GLU A 397 6.16 -32.61 15.12
C GLU A 397 5.61 -31.18 15.18
N GLN A 398 4.30 -31.06 14.90
CA GLN A 398 3.45 -29.91 15.19
C GLN A 398 3.08 -29.87 16.67
N ARG A 399 3.52 -28.84 17.39
CA ARG A 399 2.81 -28.32 18.57
C ARG A 399 2.38 -26.89 18.28
N LEU A 400 1.10 -26.73 17.96
CA LEU A 400 0.43 -25.47 17.60
C LEU A 400 -0.11 -24.80 18.87
N ALA A 401 0.33 -23.57 19.14
CA ALA A 401 -0.35 -22.64 20.04
C ALA A 401 -1.24 -21.72 19.19
N SER A 402 -2.55 -21.81 19.39
CA SER A 402 -3.57 -21.01 18.69
C SER A 402 -4.04 -19.85 19.55
N ALA A 403 -3.71 -18.62 19.16
CA ALA A 403 -4.38 -17.42 19.67
C ALA A 403 -5.71 -17.23 18.91
N HIS A 404 -6.83 -17.20 19.63
CA HIS A 404 -8.16 -17.01 19.08
C HIS A 404 -8.71 -15.61 19.42
N PRO A 405 -9.29 -14.88 18.46
CA PRO A 405 -10.11 -13.71 18.77
C PRO A 405 -11.47 -14.15 19.32
N ILE A 406 -11.90 -13.50 20.42
CA ILE A 406 -13.19 -13.71 21.08
C ILE A 406 -14.29 -13.11 20.19
N ILE A 407 -15.20 -13.94 19.69
CA ILE A 407 -16.33 -13.53 18.85
C ILE A 407 -17.60 -13.52 19.72
N HIS A 408 -18.22 -12.35 19.88
CA HIS A 408 -19.50 -12.21 20.58
C HIS A 408 -20.69 -12.69 19.74
N HIS A 409 -21.61 -13.40 20.39
CA HIS A 409 -22.77 -14.07 19.80
C HIS A 409 -23.88 -13.12 19.34
N THR A 410 -23.91 -12.77 18.06
CA THR A 410 -25.13 -12.48 17.30
C THR A 410 -25.30 -13.55 16.22
N ASN A 411 -26.54 -13.95 15.92
CA ASN A 411 -26.95 -15.09 15.06
C ASN A 411 -25.80 -15.90 14.40
N PRO A 412 -25.38 -17.03 15.01
CA PRO A 412 -24.07 -17.65 14.75
C PRO A 412 -23.87 -18.18 13.33
N ASN A 413 -24.94 -18.33 12.54
CA ASN A 413 -24.86 -18.97 11.23
C ASN A 413 -24.53 -18.02 10.07
N VAL A 414 -24.92 -16.75 10.13
CA VAL A 414 -24.69 -15.82 9.01
C VAL A 414 -23.36 -15.09 9.18
N ALA A 415 -23.10 -14.53 10.36
CA ALA A 415 -21.85 -13.81 10.64
C ALA A 415 -20.61 -14.71 10.49
N SER A 416 -20.69 -15.98 10.92
CA SER A 416 -19.60 -16.96 10.73
C SER A 416 -19.35 -17.28 9.26
N ARG A 417 -20.41 -17.45 8.46
CA ARG A 417 -20.30 -17.69 7.01
C ARG A 417 -19.68 -16.49 6.29
N LEU A 418 -20.06 -15.26 6.65
CA LEU A 418 -19.45 -14.06 6.07
C LEU A 418 -18.00 -13.87 6.46
N THR A 419 -17.64 -14.25 7.68
CA THR A 419 -16.24 -14.24 8.14
C THR A 419 -15.40 -15.27 7.38
N ILE A 420 -15.98 -16.43 7.04
CA ILE A 420 -15.31 -17.43 6.21
C ILE A 420 -15.15 -16.92 4.77
N LEU A 421 -16.19 -16.31 4.19
CA LEU A 421 -16.13 -15.73 2.85
C LEU A 421 -15.16 -14.55 2.74
N SER A 422 -15.09 -13.68 3.76
CA SER A 422 -14.15 -12.57 3.78
C SER A 422 -12.70 -13.05 3.85
N ARG A 423 -12.45 -14.17 4.55
CA ARG A 423 -11.14 -14.86 4.54
C ARG A 423 -10.83 -15.49 3.20
N LEU A 424 -11.84 -16.00 2.49
CA LEU A 424 -11.68 -16.61 1.17
C LEU A 424 -11.18 -15.62 0.12
N TRP A 425 -11.60 -14.37 0.23
CA TRP A 425 -11.25 -13.28 -0.68
C TRP A 425 -10.18 -12.35 -0.12
N ALA A 426 -9.54 -12.77 0.97
CA ALA A 426 -8.53 -11.97 1.61
C ALA A 426 -7.27 -11.91 0.74
N VAL A 427 -6.72 -10.72 0.61
CA VAL A 427 -5.54 -10.40 -0.18
C VAL A 427 -4.29 -10.79 0.60
N ASP A 428 -3.40 -11.55 -0.02
CA ASP A 428 -2.08 -11.84 0.52
C ASP A 428 -1.05 -10.79 0.07
N ASP A 429 0.13 -10.81 0.70
CA ASP A 429 1.21 -9.89 0.35
C ASP A 429 1.73 -10.11 -1.08
N ALA A 430 1.62 -11.33 -1.63
CA ALA A 430 2.08 -11.66 -2.98
C ALA A 430 1.18 -11.09 -4.08
N LEU A 431 -0.15 -11.15 -3.90
CA LEU A 431 -1.12 -10.50 -4.78
C LEU A 431 -0.95 -8.98 -4.71
N LEU A 432 -0.83 -8.42 -3.51
CA LEU A 432 -0.58 -6.99 -3.34
C LEU A 432 0.70 -6.56 -4.05
N TYR A 433 1.80 -7.29 -3.83
CA TYR A 433 3.07 -7.06 -4.50
C TYR A 433 2.91 -7.09 -6.03
N SER A 434 2.20 -8.09 -6.55
CA SER A 434 2.00 -8.24 -7.99
C SER A 434 1.21 -7.08 -8.58
N SER A 435 0.16 -6.60 -7.91
CA SER A 435 -0.60 -5.42 -8.33
C SER A 435 0.24 -4.14 -8.27
N VAL A 436 1.04 -3.94 -7.22
CA VAL A 436 1.94 -2.77 -7.10
C VAL A 436 3.03 -2.81 -8.17
N ARG A 437 3.66 -3.97 -8.38
CA ARG A 437 4.65 -4.16 -9.43
C ARG A 437 4.06 -3.84 -10.81
N ARG A 438 2.84 -4.32 -11.07
CA ARG A 438 2.11 -3.98 -12.29
C ARG A 438 1.94 -2.47 -12.41
N ALA A 439 1.55 -1.78 -11.35
CA ALA A 439 1.42 -0.32 -11.34
C ALA A 439 2.75 0.42 -11.61
N ILE A 440 3.90 -0.15 -11.23
CA ILE A 440 5.24 0.38 -11.57
C ILE A 440 5.58 0.13 -13.05
N GLU A 441 5.24 -1.05 -13.56
CA GLU A 441 5.66 -1.52 -14.89
C GLU A 441 4.64 -1.21 -16.01
N ASP A 442 3.42 -0.78 -15.70
CA ASP A 442 2.32 -0.61 -16.67
C ASP A 442 2.72 0.42 -17.74
N ARG A 443 2.56 0.12 -19.03
CA ARG A 443 3.05 1.04 -20.07
C ARG A 443 2.20 2.31 -20.18
N TYR A 444 0.90 2.16 -19.95
CA TYR A 444 -0.05 3.23 -19.86
C TYR A 444 -0.63 3.19 -18.44
N PRO A 445 -0.11 4.01 -17.51
CA PRO A 445 -0.48 3.93 -16.12
C PRO A 445 -1.96 4.25 -15.94
N ARG A 446 -2.67 3.30 -15.32
CA ARG A 446 -4.07 3.47 -14.97
C ARG A 446 -4.16 4.21 -13.64
N TYR A 447 -5.21 5.00 -13.49
CA TYR A 447 -5.45 5.68 -12.22
C TYR A 447 -5.69 4.70 -11.07
N ARG A 448 -6.32 3.55 -11.36
CA ARG A 448 -6.65 2.53 -10.36
C ARG A 448 -6.18 1.15 -10.79
N HIS A 449 -5.64 0.44 -9.81
CA HIS A 449 -5.32 -0.97 -9.84
C HIS A 449 -6.02 -1.63 -8.66
N HIS A 450 -6.40 -2.89 -8.82
CA HIS A 450 -7.08 -3.65 -7.80
C HIS A 450 -6.18 -4.79 -7.31
N ALA A 451 -6.17 -4.99 -6.00
CA ALA A 451 -5.61 -6.16 -5.37
C ALA A 451 -6.74 -6.82 -4.58
N GLY A 452 -7.27 -7.93 -5.10
CA GLY A 452 -8.38 -8.67 -4.51
C GLY A 452 -9.68 -8.58 -5.30
N LEU A 453 -10.41 -9.70 -5.32
CA LEU A 453 -11.65 -9.84 -6.09
C LEU A 453 -12.80 -8.97 -5.53
N SER A 454 -12.85 -8.74 -4.22
CA SER A 454 -13.90 -7.94 -3.58
C SER A 454 -13.96 -6.53 -4.17
N VAL A 455 -12.80 -5.92 -4.37
CA VAL A 455 -12.68 -4.56 -4.91
C VAL A 455 -13.12 -4.52 -6.36
N VAL A 456 -12.73 -5.52 -7.16
CA VAL A 456 -13.14 -5.63 -8.58
C VAL A 456 -14.65 -5.77 -8.69
N VAL A 457 -15.27 -6.61 -7.86
CA VAL A 457 -16.73 -6.78 -7.83
C VAL A 457 -17.41 -5.48 -7.40
N ASN A 458 -16.89 -4.80 -6.37
CA ASN A 458 -17.43 -3.53 -5.91
C ASN A 458 -17.36 -2.45 -7.00
N ASP A 459 -16.25 -2.36 -7.73
CA ASP A 459 -16.08 -1.40 -8.83
C ASP A 459 -16.99 -1.74 -10.03
N LEU A 460 -17.12 -3.02 -10.39
CA LEU A 460 -18.01 -3.48 -11.47
C LEU A 460 -19.48 -3.19 -11.15
N THR A 461 -19.91 -3.39 -9.90
CA THR A 461 -21.28 -3.06 -9.48
C THR A 461 -21.54 -1.55 -9.45
N GLY A 462 -20.50 -0.72 -9.35
CA GLY A 462 -20.62 0.73 -9.41
C GLY A 462 -20.67 1.29 -10.83
N THR A 463 -20.01 0.63 -11.78
CA THR A 463 -19.82 1.12 -13.16
C THR A 463 -20.90 0.68 -14.14
N LEU A 464 -21.54 -0.49 -13.92
CA LEU A 464 -22.58 -0.98 -14.81
C LEU A 464 -23.86 -0.12 -14.69
N PRO A 465 -24.42 0.42 -15.79
CA PRO A 465 -25.73 1.05 -15.78
C PRO A 465 -26.79 -0.01 -15.41
N GLY A 466 -27.42 0.15 -14.25
CA GLY A 466 -28.27 -0.89 -13.63
C GLY A 466 -27.62 -1.62 -12.44
N GLY A 467 -26.39 -1.25 -12.04
CA GLY A 467 -25.75 -1.75 -10.82
C GLY A 467 -26.57 -1.49 -9.56
N THR A 468 -27.40 -0.44 -9.54
CA THR A 468 -28.42 -0.20 -8.52
C THR A 468 -29.49 -1.30 -8.46
N ILE A 469 -29.87 -1.87 -9.61
CA ILE A 469 -30.81 -2.99 -9.70
C ILE A 469 -30.14 -4.27 -9.20
N ILE A 470 -28.88 -4.53 -9.57
CA ILE A 470 -28.14 -5.70 -9.07
C ILE A 470 -27.92 -5.59 -7.55
N LYS A 471 -27.64 -4.39 -7.03
CA LYS A 471 -27.62 -4.13 -5.57
C LYS A 471 -28.99 -4.38 -4.94
N GLY A 472 -30.07 -3.95 -5.58
CA GLY A 472 -31.44 -4.24 -5.13
C GLY A 472 -31.78 -5.74 -5.14
N VAL A 473 -31.37 -6.48 -6.17
CA VAL A 473 -31.61 -7.92 -6.31
C VAL A 473 -30.77 -8.71 -5.32
N SER A 474 -29.48 -8.39 -5.16
CA SER A 474 -28.64 -9.02 -4.15
C SER A 474 -29.15 -8.73 -2.74
N GLN A 475 -29.59 -7.50 -2.44
CA GLN A 475 -30.26 -7.18 -1.18
C GLN A 475 -31.58 -7.92 -0.99
N TRP A 476 -32.37 -8.08 -2.05
CA TRP A 476 -33.64 -8.82 -1.98
C TRP A 476 -33.42 -10.31 -1.76
N ILE A 477 -32.48 -10.93 -2.49
CA ILE A 477 -32.08 -12.33 -2.28
C ILE A 477 -31.55 -12.51 -0.85
N TRP A 478 -30.71 -11.59 -0.38
CA TRP A 478 -30.16 -11.62 0.98
C TRP A 478 -31.25 -11.56 2.03
N ARG A 479 -32.19 -10.60 1.91
CA ARG A 479 -33.35 -10.49 2.82
C ARG A 479 -34.21 -11.75 2.83
N ARG A 480 -34.29 -12.48 1.72
CA ARG A 480 -35.09 -13.71 1.60
C ARG A 480 -34.37 -14.97 2.08
N VAL A 481 -33.04 -14.94 2.15
CA VAL A 481 -32.22 -16.06 2.64
C VAL A 481 -31.90 -15.92 4.14
N VAL A 482 -31.87 -14.68 4.65
CA VAL A 482 -31.50 -14.36 6.04
C VAL A 482 -32.70 -14.04 6.92
N GLY A 483 -33.81 -13.56 6.35
CA GLY A 483 -35.11 -13.43 7.04
C GLY A 483 -35.96 -14.66 6.81
#